data_AF-A0A7Z6TDJ5-F1
#
_entry.id   AF-A0A7Z6TDJ5-F1
#
_cell.length_a   1.000
_cell.length_b   1.000
_cell.length_c   1.000
_cell.angle_alpha   90.00
_cell.angle_beta   90.00
_cell.angle_gamma   90.00
#
_symmetry.space_group_name_H-M   'P 1'
#
loop_
_entity.id
_entity.type
_entity.pdbx_description
1 polymer ?
#
loop_
_entity_poly.entity_id
_entity_poly.type
_entity_poly.pdbx_seq_one_letter_code
_entity_poly.pdbx_strand_id
1 'polypeptide(L)'
;MDLFPPLPRESWAPTKETLHRFLKIVGKVRLESSVRRNHWWNVPFHLTGNGITTRPSGPLGDGTVFTVDFDFTAHRLRVSTLAGRRVSYSSGF
;
A
#
# COMPACT_ATOMS: atom_id res chain seq x y z
N MET A 1 21.87 -9.69 25.54
CA MET A 1 21.98 -9.30 24.11
C MET A 1 20.61 -8.87 23.68
N ASP A 2 20.46 -7.63 23.24
CA ASP A 2 19.18 -7.16 22.71
C ASP A 2 18.91 -7.85 21.36
N LEU A 3 17.72 -8.44 21.23
CA LEU A 3 17.30 -9.21 20.05
C LEU A 3 17.14 -8.37 18.78
N PHE A 4 17.05 -7.04 18.91
CA PHE A 4 16.82 -6.12 17.81
C PHE A 4 17.67 -4.86 17.94
N PRO A 5 18.10 -4.27 16.81
CA PRO A 5 18.78 -2.98 16.82
C PRO A 5 17.85 -1.88 17.33
N PRO A 6 18.37 -0.85 17.99
CA PRO A 6 17.58 0.31 18.38
C PRO A 6 17.01 1.01 17.15
N LEU A 7 15.70 1.32 17.18
CA LEU A 7 14.99 2.02 16.11
C LEU A 7 14.38 3.35 16.62
N PRO A 8 15.22 4.34 16.98
CA PRO A 8 14.74 5.60 17.55
C PRO A 8 13.88 6.36 16.53
N ARG A 9 12.70 6.82 16.94
CA ARG A 9 11.72 7.48 16.05
C ARG A 9 12.30 8.64 15.24
N GLU A 10 13.20 9.40 15.85
CA GLU A 10 13.79 10.62 15.26
C GLU A 10 14.62 10.32 14.01
N SER A 11 15.33 9.18 13.98
CA SER A 11 16.22 8.84 12.86
C SER A 11 15.49 8.53 11.55
N TRP A 12 14.22 8.14 11.62
CA TRP A 12 13.41 7.75 10.46
C TRP A 12 12.10 8.53 10.33
N ALA A 13 11.94 9.62 11.10
CA ALA A 13 10.74 10.45 11.05
C ALA A 13 10.43 10.95 9.63
N PRO A 14 11.40 11.44 8.81
CA PRO A 14 11.11 11.85 7.43
C PRO A 14 10.59 10.70 6.55
N THR A 15 11.19 9.52 6.63
CA THR A 15 10.75 8.31 5.93
C THR A 15 9.33 7.92 6.34
N LYS A 16 9.05 7.90 7.64
CA LYS A 16 7.71 7.62 8.19
C LYS A 16 6.67 8.59 7.63
N GLU A 17 6.94 9.88 7.63
CA GLU A 17 6.00 10.89 7.15
C GLU A 17 5.71 10.73 5.66
N THR A 18 6.74 10.48 4.86
CA THR A 18 6.58 10.22 3.42
C THR A 18 5.74 8.95 3.19
N LEU A 19 6.13 7.83 3.80
CA LEU A 19 5.39 6.57 3.70
C LEU A 19 3.93 6.76 4.13
N HIS A 20 3.69 7.43 5.26
CA HIS A 20 2.35 7.67 5.77
C HIS A 20 1.47 8.48 4.79
N ARG A 21 2.03 9.45 4.06
CA ARG A 21 1.30 10.20 3.02
C ARG A 21 0.93 9.31 1.84
N PHE A 22 1.84 8.45 1.38
CA PHE A 22 1.53 7.47 0.34
C PHE A 22 0.44 6.49 0.78
N LEU A 23 0.51 5.99 2.02
CA LEU A 23 -0.53 5.12 2.59
C LEU A 23 -1.89 5.82 2.64
N LYS A 24 -1.93 7.12 2.96
CA LYS A 24 -3.17 7.92 2.91
C LYS A 24 -3.73 8.01 1.48
N ILE A 25 -2.88 8.27 0.49
CA ILE A 25 -3.32 8.36 -0.92
C ILE A 25 -3.88 7.01 -1.38
N VAL A 26 -3.14 5.93 -1.19
CA VAL A 26 -3.56 4.58 -1.62
C VAL A 26 -4.80 4.12 -0.84
N GLY A 27 -4.87 4.41 0.45
CA GLY A 27 -6.03 4.10 1.29
C GLY A 27 -7.31 4.77 0.80
N LYS A 28 -7.23 6.04 0.37
CA LYS A 28 -8.36 6.76 -0.25
C LYS A 28 -8.78 6.13 -1.57
N VAL A 29 -7.82 5.83 -2.45
CA VAL A 29 -8.10 5.14 -3.74
C VAL A 29 -8.81 3.82 -3.49
N ARG A 30 -8.32 3.01 -2.54
CA ARG A 30 -8.96 1.75 -2.18
C ARG A 30 -10.37 1.96 -1.65
N LEU A 31 -10.56 2.91 -0.74
CA LEU A 31 -11.87 3.22 -0.14
C LEU A 31 -12.90 3.56 -1.22
N GLU A 32 -12.55 4.43 -2.17
CA GLU A 32 -13.43 4.81 -3.28
C GLU A 32 -13.70 3.65 -4.25
N SER A 33 -12.72 2.77 -4.48
CA SER A 33 -12.87 1.60 -5.37
C SER A 33 -13.57 0.39 -4.73
N SER A 34 -13.86 0.43 -3.43
CA SER A 34 -14.44 -0.69 -2.70
C SER A 34 -15.95 -0.56 -2.60
N VAL A 35 -16.65 -1.70 -2.50
CA VAL A 35 -18.08 -1.70 -2.17
C VAL A 35 -18.31 -0.94 -0.87
N ARG A 36 -19.20 0.06 -0.89
CA ARG A 36 -19.55 0.85 0.30
C ARG A 36 -20.10 -0.07 1.39
N ARG A 37 -19.49 0.00 2.56
CA ARG A 37 -19.92 -0.70 3.79
C ARG A 37 -20.04 0.34 4.90
N ASN A 38 -20.88 0.06 5.90
CA ASN A 38 -21.15 0.98 7.00
C ASN A 38 -19.90 1.30 7.87
N HIS A 39 -18.84 0.52 7.70
CA HIS A 39 -17.53 0.74 8.29
C HIS A 39 -16.43 0.50 7.24
N TRP A 40 -15.26 1.08 7.50
CA TRP A 40 -14.03 0.95 6.71
C TRP A 40 -13.18 -0.29 7.00
N TRP A 41 -13.68 -1.26 7.78
CA TRP A 41 -12.92 -2.47 8.13
C TRP A 41 -12.65 -3.40 6.95
N ASN A 42 -13.33 -3.20 5.82
CA ASN A 42 -13.10 -3.94 4.58
C ASN A 42 -11.93 -3.39 3.73
N VAL A 43 -11.34 -2.25 4.11
CA VAL A 43 -10.24 -1.63 3.38
C VAL A 43 -8.87 -1.57 4.11
N PRO A 44 -8.45 -2.57 4.91
CA PRO A 44 -7.16 -2.55 5.60
C PRO A 44 -6.03 -2.99 4.67
N PHE A 45 -4.85 -2.39 4.78
CA PHE A 45 -3.65 -2.98 4.17
C PHE A 45 -3.35 -4.35 4.79
N HIS A 46 -2.90 -5.29 3.98
CA HIS A 46 -2.50 -6.63 4.42
C HIS A 46 -1.00 -6.82 4.24
N LEU A 47 -0.36 -7.53 5.16
CA LEU A 47 1.07 -7.84 5.06
C LEU A 47 1.36 -8.79 3.89
N THR A 48 2.52 -8.59 3.28
CA THR A 48 3.17 -9.52 2.35
C THR A 48 4.57 -9.82 2.86
N GLY A 49 5.30 -10.74 2.21
CA GLY A 49 6.68 -11.05 2.61
C GLY A 49 7.63 -9.84 2.58
N ASN A 50 7.35 -8.85 1.73
CA ASN A 50 8.25 -7.70 1.48
C ASN A 50 7.59 -6.34 1.76
N GLY A 51 6.38 -6.32 2.33
CA GLY A 51 5.68 -5.07 2.62
C GLY A 51 4.19 -5.25 2.83
N ILE A 52 3.37 -4.50 2.08
CA ILE A 52 1.91 -4.52 2.23
C ILE A 52 1.17 -4.41 0.90
N THR A 53 -0.05 -4.93 0.87
CA THR A 53 -0.95 -4.93 -0.30
C THR A 53 -2.34 -4.42 0.04
N THR A 54 -3.02 -3.84 -0.94
CA THR A 54 -4.45 -3.58 -0.86
C THR A 54 -5.31 -4.83 -1.04
N ARG A 55 -4.74 -5.99 -1.45
CA ARG A 55 -5.51 -7.09 -2.06
C ARG A 55 -6.32 -6.61 -3.28
N PRO A 56 -6.97 -7.50 -4.04
CA PRO A 56 -7.81 -7.09 -5.15
C PRO A 56 -8.88 -6.07 -4.69
N SER A 57 -8.89 -4.92 -5.34
CA SER A 57 -9.80 -3.79 -5.14
C SER A 57 -10.56 -3.50 -6.45
N GLY A 58 -11.75 -2.90 -6.35
CA GLY A 58 -12.70 -2.80 -7.45
C GLY A 58 -13.85 -3.81 -7.36
N PRO A 59 -14.54 -4.10 -8.47
CA PRO A 59 -14.26 -3.59 -9.81
C PRO A 59 -14.54 -2.08 -9.95
N LEU A 60 -13.74 -1.41 -10.77
CA LEU A 60 -14.03 -0.05 -11.25
C LEU A 60 -15.22 -0.09 -12.24
N GLY A 61 -15.70 1.08 -12.69
CA GLY A 61 -16.86 1.18 -13.59
C GLY A 61 -16.70 0.42 -14.92
N ASP A 62 -15.47 0.17 -15.37
CA ASP A 62 -15.13 -0.61 -16.57
C ASP A 62 -14.88 -2.11 -16.27
N GLY A 63 -15.14 -2.57 -15.04
CA GLY A 63 -14.86 -3.93 -14.60
C GLY A 63 -13.43 -4.17 -14.12
N THR A 64 -12.55 -3.16 -14.15
CA THR A 64 -11.14 -3.33 -13.77
C THR A 64 -10.99 -3.67 -12.29
N VAL A 65 -10.32 -4.78 -12.00
CA VAL A 65 -9.85 -5.16 -10.66
C VAL A 65 -8.34 -4.97 -10.60
N PHE A 66 -7.84 -4.37 -9.51
CA PHE A 66 -6.43 -4.04 -9.35
C PHE A 66 -5.91 -4.28 -7.93
N THR A 67 -4.60 -4.39 -7.78
CA THR A 67 -3.89 -4.33 -6.50
C THR A 67 -2.95 -3.13 -6.50
N VAL A 68 -2.73 -2.57 -5.32
CA VAL A 68 -1.64 -1.63 -5.06
C VAL A 68 -0.76 -2.22 -3.96
N ASP A 69 0.50 -2.45 -4.29
CA ASP A 69 1.47 -3.17 -3.46
C ASP A 69 2.65 -2.25 -3.15
N PHE A 70 2.94 -2.08 -1.86
CA PHE A 70 4.16 -1.48 -1.38
C PHE A 70 5.19 -2.59 -1.16
N ASP A 71 6.25 -2.58 -1.96
CA ASP A 71 7.43 -3.42 -1.81
C ASP A 71 8.51 -2.58 -1.11
N PHE A 72 8.64 -2.74 0.21
CA PHE A 72 9.57 -1.96 1.03
C PHE A 72 11.00 -2.40 0.84
N THR A 73 11.24 -3.66 0.44
CA THR A 73 12.57 -4.16 0.13
C THR A 73 13.09 -3.59 -1.20
N ALA A 74 12.21 -3.51 -2.20
CA ALA A 74 12.58 -2.97 -3.52
C ALA A 74 12.34 -1.46 -3.67
N HIS A 75 11.85 -0.78 -2.62
CA HIS A 75 11.48 0.64 -2.64
C HIS A 75 10.54 1.00 -3.81
N ARG A 76 9.48 0.20 -4.00
CA ARG A 76 8.54 0.35 -5.12
C ARG A 76 7.09 0.34 -4.67
N LEU A 77 6.32 1.25 -5.25
CA LEU A 77 4.86 1.17 -5.30
C LEU A 77 4.46 0.54 -6.64
N ARG A 78 3.76 -0.58 -6.61
CA ARG A 78 3.32 -1.31 -7.81
C ARG A 78 1.80 -1.31 -7.89
N VAL A 79 1.26 -1.09 -9.08
CA VAL A 79 -0.15 -1.29 -9.39
C VAL A 79 -0.26 -2.38 -10.44
N SER A 80 -1.06 -3.40 -10.17
CA SER A 80 -1.29 -4.53 -11.08
C SER A 80 -2.77 -4.72 -11.33
N THR A 81 -3.17 -5.05 -12.55
CA THR A 81 -4.55 -5.45 -12.88
C THR A 81 -4.65 -6.93 -13.21
N LEU A 82 -5.88 -7.49 -13.13
CA LEU A 82 -6.13 -8.88 -13.56
C LEU A 82 -5.88 -9.10 -15.07
N ALA A 83 -5.93 -8.05 -15.87
CA ALA A 83 -5.59 -8.08 -17.30
C ALA A 83 -4.07 -8.09 -17.57
N GLY A 84 -3.23 -8.21 -16.52
CA GLY A 84 -1.77 -8.31 -16.65
C GLY A 84 -1.04 -6.97 -16.79
N ARG A 85 -1.75 -5.84 -16.86
CA ARG A 85 -1.12 -4.51 -16.90
C ARG A 85 -0.48 -4.20 -15.55
N ARG A 86 0.76 -3.72 -15.59
CA ARG A 86 1.53 -3.33 -14.40
C ARG A 86 2.21 -1.99 -14.61
N VAL A 87 2.16 -1.14 -13.59
CA VAL A 87 2.94 0.09 -13.50
C VAL A 87 3.63 0.16 -12.15
N SER A 88 4.83 0.71 -12.11
CA SER A 88 5.58 0.85 -10.86
C SER A 88 6.22 2.22 -10.74
N TYR A 89 6.20 2.76 -9.53
CA TYR A 89 6.90 3.98 -9.16
C TYR A 89 8.03 3.63 -8.18
N SER A 90 9.23 4.15 -8.44
CA SER A 90 10.35 4.05 -7.51
C SER A 90 10.15 5.09 -6.42
N SER A 91 9.83 4.65 -5.21
CA SER A 91 9.66 5.55 -4.08
C SER A 91 11.01 5.81 -3.43
N GLY A 92 11.49 7.06 -3.46
CA GLY A 92 12.78 7.44 -2.85
C GLY A 92 12.77 7.52 -1.32
N PHE A 93 12.01 6.66 -0.64
CA PHE A 93 11.95 6.55 0.83
C PHE A 93 12.44 5.18 1.29
#